data_AF-A0A2M9CDZ7-F1
#
_entry.id   AF-A0A2M9CDZ7-F1
#
_cell.length_a   1.000
_cell.length_b   1.000
_cell.length_c   1.000
_cell.angle_alpha   90.00
_cell.angle_beta   90.00
_cell.angle_gamma   90.00
#
_symmetry.space_group_name_H-M   'P 1'
#
loop_
_entity.id
_entity.type
_entity.pdbx_description
1 polymer ?
#
loop_
_entity_poly.entity_id
_entity_poly.type
_entity_poly.pdbx_seq_one_letter_code
_entity_poly.pdbx_strand_id
1 'polypeptide(L)'
;MSDERSLFPITMRGYDRIQVDNQIARLEHALDEARRQVETLDQRQMQLTSELADAQRKAKESDKPSYSGLGSRIEQLLRSAEEQSADILTQANSQAADIMARSKLSAGQVRSRAESEVAELLASARREAEEIRATTAAESESTLLAAQRRAEEFVGSAEREAARIQSALTAEENERRASLERDLGTLRAVTERETTELRVATEREATELRARVTAEVAELRENAETESADLLDRTRREVDRQVAEARKAAEDAANAVTSEMEDLRDQARTALADAQLEVARRREEAERENAERHATAKAETDRLVATAEEHAADAEKRVALALEQAEKVRGESDAYVRDQLAAARKNADAIISEAREFAEQTVADANVEAEAQRASAQRQLEDLTRQHDSINTYLGELRSLLGDEKGGEPAEAEKQGAKRSAKPALAPAKAGGSGTPAQRARAAATATLLTAEFPVVDGEIVDDADDTDDAETPAAEPAREEASASRRTPTA
;
A
#
# COMPACT_ATOMS: atom_id res chain seq x y z
N MET A 1 -36.99 151.71 -191.07
CA MET A 1 -37.67 150.41 -190.97
C MET A 1 -37.02 149.65 -189.81
N SER A 2 -37.25 150.00 -188.55
CA SER A 2 -38.52 150.41 -187.92
C SER A 2 -39.53 149.27 -187.92
N ASP A 3 -39.48 148.44 -186.88
CA ASP A 3 -40.57 147.59 -186.42
C ASP A 3 -40.46 147.47 -184.89
N GLU A 4 -41.27 148.24 -184.16
CA GLU A 4 -41.05 148.56 -182.73
C GLU A 4 -41.54 147.45 -181.80
N ARG A 5 -40.81 146.33 -181.76
CA ARG A 5 -41.11 145.19 -180.87
C ARG A 5 -40.64 145.47 -179.44
N SER A 6 -41.30 146.42 -178.79
CA SER A 6 -41.19 146.61 -177.34
C SER A 6 -41.82 145.40 -176.62
N LEU A 7 -40.97 144.45 -176.21
CA LEU A 7 -41.40 143.17 -175.61
C LEU A 7 -42.05 143.32 -174.21
N PHE A 8 -42.01 144.51 -173.61
CA PHE A 8 -42.39 144.73 -172.20
C PHE A 8 -43.39 145.90 -172.06
N PRO A 9 -44.54 145.70 -171.39
CA PRO A 9 -45.57 146.74 -171.27
C PRO A 9 -45.17 147.84 -170.28
N ILE A 10 -45.38 149.09 -170.68
CA ILE A 10 -45.06 150.28 -169.87
C ILE A 10 -46.09 150.44 -168.75
N THR A 11 -45.62 150.60 -167.51
CA THR A 11 -46.46 150.82 -166.31
C THR A 11 -45.97 152.02 -165.50
N MET A 12 -46.88 152.70 -164.79
CA MET A 12 -46.64 154.05 -164.21
C MET A 12 -45.48 154.16 -163.20
N ARG A 13 -44.98 153.07 -162.63
CA ARG A 13 -43.83 153.04 -161.71
C ARG A 13 -42.86 151.89 -162.04
N GLY A 14 -42.71 151.58 -163.33
CA GLY A 14 -41.70 150.66 -163.84
C GLY A 14 -40.28 151.24 -163.83
N TYR A 15 -39.31 150.42 -164.23
CA TYR A 15 -37.93 150.86 -164.44
C TYR A 15 -37.83 151.87 -165.60
N ASP A 16 -36.88 152.79 -165.52
CA ASP A 16 -36.59 153.76 -166.58
C ASP A 16 -36.28 153.02 -167.90
N ARG A 17 -37.10 153.26 -168.92
CA ARG A 17 -36.95 152.65 -170.25
C ARG A 17 -35.55 152.90 -170.83
N ILE A 18 -34.93 154.05 -170.63
CA ILE A 18 -33.59 154.31 -171.18
C ILE A 18 -32.54 153.45 -170.46
N GLN A 19 -32.69 153.20 -169.15
CA GLN A 19 -31.82 152.28 -168.42
C GLN A 19 -32.09 150.81 -168.79
N VAL A 20 -33.34 150.44 -169.01
CA VAL A 20 -33.72 149.09 -169.46
C VAL A 20 -33.22 148.83 -170.88
N ASP A 21 -33.46 149.73 -171.83
CA ASP A 21 -33.01 149.61 -173.23
C ASP A 21 -31.46 149.56 -173.28
N ASN A 22 -30.75 150.37 -172.46
CA ASN A 22 -29.28 150.26 -172.31
C ASN A 22 -28.82 148.93 -171.71
N GLN A 23 -29.52 148.40 -170.70
CA GLN A 23 -29.15 147.14 -170.06
C GLN A 23 -29.52 145.93 -170.94
N ILE A 24 -30.58 146.01 -171.74
CA ILE A 24 -30.90 145.04 -172.80
C ILE A 24 -29.81 145.08 -173.87
N ALA A 25 -29.47 146.25 -174.41
CA ALA A 25 -28.38 146.39 -175.38
C ALA A 25 -27.04 145.85 -174.83
N ARG A 26 -26.77 146.04 -173.53
CA ARG A 26 -25.60 145.46 -172.85
C ARG A 26 -25.67 143.94 -172.73
N LEU A 27 -26.85 143.37 -172.45
CA LEU A 27 -27.08 141.93 -172.40
C LEU A 27 -27.06 141.29 -173.79
N GLU A 28 -27.56 141.97 -174.82
CA GLU A 28 -27.47 141.55 -176.23
C GLU A 28 -26.02 141.59 -176.71
N HIS A 29 -25.28 142.65 -176.40
CA HIS A 29 -23.86 142.75 -176.75
C HIS A 29 -23.01 141.71 -175.99
N ALA A 30 -23.37 141.37 -174.75
CA ALA A 30 -22.76 140.27 -173.99
C ALA A 30 -23.19 138.89 -174.51
N LEU A 31 -24.41 138.74 -175.03
CA LEU A 31 -24.91 137.52 -175.66
C LEU A 31 -24.21 137.28 -177.00
N ASP A 32 -24.01 138.31 -177.81
CA ASP A 32 -23.27 138.22 -179.07
C ASP A 32 -21.75 138.09 -178.86
N GLU A 33 -21.20 138.67 -177.79
CA GLU A 33 -19.83 138.36 -177.36
C GLU A 33 -19.73 136.91 -176.88
N ALA A 34 -20.66 136.41 -176.05
CA ALA A 34 -20.70 135.01 -175.64
C ALA A 34 -20.92 134.06 -176.81
N ARG A 35 -21.74 134.41 -177.81
CA ARG A 35 -21.90 133.64 -179.07
C ARG A 35 -20.61 133.62 -179.87
N ARG A 36 -19.90 134.74 -180.01
CA ARG A 36 -18.58 134.77 -180.66
C ARG A 36 -17.54 133.99 -179.87
N GLN A 37 -17.59 134.01 -178.54
CA GLN A 37 -16.74 133.18 -177.69
C GLN A 37 -17.07 131.69 -177.87
N VAL A 38 -18.35 131.30 -177.91
CA VAL A 38 -18.78 129.93 -178.23
C VAL A 38 -18.34 129.54 -179.64
N GLU A 39 -18.54 130.37 -180.67
CA GLU A 39 -18.10 130.10 -182.04
C GLU A 39 -16.57 130.00 -182.15
N THR A 40 -15.82 130.84 -181.42
CA THR A 40 -14.35 130.76 -181.34
C THR A 40 -13.91 129.51 -180.57
N LEU A 41 -14.64 129.11 -179.52
CA LEU A 41 -14.40 127.88 -178.77
C LEU A 41 -14.79 126.64 -179.57
N ASP A 42 -15.83 126.68 -180.40
CA ASP A 42 -16.23 125.61 -181.32
C ASP A 42 -15.25 125.49 -182.48
N GLN A 43 -14.80 126.59 -183.07
CA GLN A 43 -13.69 126.59 -184.04
C GLN A 43 -12.40 126.06 -183.40
N ARG A 44 -12.11 126.45 -182.15
CA ARG A 44 -10.94 125.94 -181.41
C ARG A 44 -11.13 124.51 -180.93
N GLN A 45 -12.35 124.04 -180.71
CA GLN A 45 -12.68 122.65 -180.39
C GLN A 45 -12.62 121.79 -181.65
N MET A 46 -13.02 122.30 -182.82
CA MET A 46 -12.81 121.65 -184.11
C MET A 46 -11.31 121.60 -184.46
N GLN A 47 -10.55 122.68 -184.22
CA GLN A 47 -9.09 122.66 -184.33
C GLN A 47 -8.49 121.64 -183.36
N LEU A 48 -8.76 121.73 -182.06
CA LEU A 48 -8.24 120.80 -181.05
C LEU A 48 -8.69 119.36 -181.28
N THR A 49 -9.90 119.10 -181.79
CA THR A 49 -10.32 117.73 -182.15
C THR A 49 -9.74 117.27 -183.49
N SER A 50 -9.40 118.16 -184.43
CA SER A 50 -8.61 117.80 -185.61
C SER A 50 -7.14 117.54 -185.25
N GLU A 51 -6.55 118.36 -184.37
CA GLU A 51 -5.20 118.18 -183.83
C GLU A 51 -5.11 116.94 -182.95
N LEU A 52 -6.15 116.65 -182.16
CA LEU A 52 -6.24 115.44 -181.32
C LEU A 52 -6.60 114.21 -182.17
N ALA A 53 -7.37 114.33 -183.25
CA ALA A 53 -7.58 113.25 -184.21
C ALA A 53 -6.31 112.96 -185.02
N ASP A 54 -5.56 113.97 -185.44
CA ASP A 54 -4.29 113.83 -186.14
C ASP A 54 -3.15 113.41 -185.19
N ALA A 55 -3.19 113.82 -183.92
CA ALA A 55 -2.30 113.30 -182.88
C ALA A 55 -2.69 111.87 -182.50
N GLN A 56 -3.97 111.49 -182.52
CA GLN A 56 -4.40 110.09 -182.37
C GLN A 56 -4.09 109.24 -183.61
N ARG A 57 -4.06 109.82 -184.82
CA ARG A 57 -3.53 109.14 -186.02
C ARG A 57 -2.03 108.93 -185.87
N LYS A 58 -1.26 109.99 -185.61
CA LYS A 58 0.19 109.92 -185.35
C LYS A 58 0.54 108.98 -184.18
N ALA A 59 -0.26 108.97 -183.11
CA ALA A 59 -0.08 108.06 -181.98
C ALA A 59 -0.42 106.61 -182.35
N LYS A 60 -1.49 106.37 -183.14
CA LYS A 60 -1.76 105.03 -183.69
C LYS A 60 -0.74 104.59 -184.74
N GLU A 61 -0.09 105.53 -185.41
CA GLU A 61 1.04 105.34 -186.34
C GLU A 61 2.40 105.23 -185.61
N SER A 62 2.45 105.43 -184.29
CA SER A 62 3.61 105.18 -183.43
C SER A 62 3.45 103.95 -182.52
N ASP A 63 2.28 103.75 -181.92
CA ASP A 63 1.92 102.53 -181.18
C ASP A 63 1.76 101.31 -182.10
N LYS A 64 1.48 101.55 -183.39
CA LYS A 64 1.77 100.60 -184.46
C LYS A 64 2.94 101.15 -185.28
N PRO A 65 4.17 100.65 -185.11
CA PRO A 65 5.34 101.02 -185.92
C PRO A 65 5.21 100.61 -187.40
N SER A 66 4.27 101.21 -188.11
CA SER A 66 4.01 100.97 -189.52
C SER A 66 5.01 101.74 -190.39
N TYR A 67 6.29 101.35 -190.34
CA TYR A 67 7.17 101.58 -191.48
C TYR A 67 6.49 100.92 -192.69
N SER A 68 5.99 101.67 -193.66
CA SER A 68 5.12 101.18 -194.75
C SER A 68 5.82 100.31 -195.83
N GLY A 69 6.91 99.64 -195.46
CA GLY A 69 7.67 98.65 -196.22
C GLY A 69 8.61 97.77 -195.38
N LEU A 70 8.88 98.14 -194.13
CA LEU A 70 9.70 97.38 -193.16
C LEU A 70 8.97 97.07 -191.83
N GLY A 71 7.78 97.62 -191.66
CA GLY A 71 7.09 97.81 -190.38
C GLY A 71 5.76 97.11 -190.30
N SER A 72 5.17 96.71 -191.42
CA SER A 72 4.41 95.46 -191.42
C SER A 72 5.27 94.34 -190.83
N ARG A 73 6.56 94.26 -191.22
CA ARG A 73 7.50 93.25 -190.72
C ARG A 73 7.96 93.50 -189.28
N ILE A 74 8.23 94.74 -188.86
CA ILE A 74 8.63 95.05 -187.46
C ILE A 74 7.44 95.08 -186.49
N GLU A 75 6.26 95.59 -186.87
CA GLU A 75 5.03 95.45 -186.06
C GLU A 75 4.68 93.96 -185.92
N GLN A 76 4.76 93.18 -187.00
CA GLN A 76 4.57 91.72 -186.92
C GLN A 76 5.65 91.04 -186.07
N LEU A 77 6.91 91.53 -186.05
CA LEU A 77 7.97 90.96 -185.20
C LEU A 77 7.79 91.34 -183.73
N LEU A 78 7.44 92.58 -183.41
CA LEU A 78 7.17 93.01 -182.03
C LEU A 78 5.88 92.41 -181.48
N ARG A 79 4.80 92.39 -182.27
CA ARG A 79 3.56 91.69 -181.92
C ARG A 79 3.81 90.20 -181.76
N SER A 80 4.53 89.57 -182.69
CA SER A 80 4.93 88.17 -182.54
C SER A 80 5.83 87.96 -181.32
N ALA A 81 6.67 88.91 -180.92
CA ALA A 81 7.52 88.79 -179.74
C ALA A 81 6.75 89.00 -178.43
N GLU A 82 5.73 89.87 -178.41
CA GLU A 82 4.84 90.07 -177.26
C GLU A 82 3.87 88.88 -177.11
N GLU A 83 3.28 88.40 -178.21
CA GLU A 83 2.47 87.19 -178.30
C GLU A 83 3.29 85.95 -177.88
N GLN A 84 4.51 85.79 -178.43
CA GLN A 84 5.47 84.76 -178.00
C GLN A 84 5.93 84.93 -176.55
N SER A 85 5.99 86.14 -176.00
CA SER A 85 6.32 86.37 -174.58
C SER A 85 5.17 86.03 -173.65
N ALA A 86 3.92 86.34 -174.04
CA ALA A 86 2.72 85.93 -173.33
C ALA A 86 2.55 84.40 -173.38
N ASP A 87 2.85 83.77 -174.53
CA ASP A 87 2.90 82.32 -174.68
C ASP A 87 4.00 81.71 -173.79
N ILE A 88 5.23 82.24 -173.81
CA ILE A 88 6.32 81.78 -172.95
C ILE A 88 5.98 81.93 -171.47
N LEU A 89 5.34 83.03 -171.05
CA LEU A 89 4.90 83.22 -169.66
C LEU A 89 3.76 82.26 -169.30
N THR A 90 2.82 81.99 -170.19
CA THR A 90 1.72 81.04 -169.97
C THR A 90 2.24 79.59 -169.93
N GLN A 91 3.21 79.28 -170.79
CA GLN A 91 3.92 78.01 -170.83
C GLN A 91 4.79 77.81 -169.58
N ALA A 92 5.50 78.84 -169.12
CA ALA A 92 6.31 78.80 -167.90
C ALA A 92 5.43 78.66 -166.64
N ASN A 93 4.31 79.37 -166.56
CA ASN A 93 3.36 79.24 -165.46
C ASN A 93 2.68 77.86 -165.42
N SER A 94 2.28 77.31 -166.58
CA SER A 94 1.72 75.95 -166.64
C SER A 94 2.78 74.89 -166.33
N GLN A 95 4.01 75.01 -166.83
CA GLN A 95 5.14 74.15 -166.44
C GLN A 95 5.46 74.24 -164.94
N ALA A 96 5.43 75.44 -164.34
CA ALA A 96 5.64 75.62 -162.89
C ALA A 96 4.51 74.98 -162.07
N ALA A 97 3.26 75.10 -162.52
CA ALA A 97 2.11 74.42 -161.90
C ALA A 97 2.23 72.89 -162.01
N ASP A 98 2.63 72.37 -163.16
CA ASP A 98 2.91 70.94 -163.40
C ASP A 98 4.04 70.41 -162.50
N ILE A 99 5.14 71.14 -162.40
CA ILE A 99 6.27 70.81 -161.52
C ILE A 99 5.83 70.83 -160.05
N MET A 100 5.04 71.84 -159.63
CA MET A 100 4.46 71.91 -158.29
C MET A 100 3.50 70.75 -158.00
N ALA A 101 2.65 70.35 -158.96
CA ALA A 101 1.74 69.23 -158.82
C ALA A 101 2.49 67.89 -158.71
N ARG A 102 3.47 67.65 -159.58
CA ARG A 102 4.35 66.47 -159.55
C ARG A 102 5.18 66.42 -158.27
N SER A 103 5.69 67.56 -157.81
CA SER A 103 6.44 67.69 -156.56
C SER A 103 5.57 67.37 -155.33
N LYS A 104 4.35 67.94 -155.24
CA LYS A 104 3.38 67.64 -154.18
C LYS A 104 2.97 66.17 -154.18
N LEU A 105 2.73 65.57 -155.36
CA LEU A 105 2.42 64.15 -155.49
C LEU A 105 3.58 63.27 -155.01
N SER A 106 4.81 63.57 -155.45
CA SER A 106 6.03 62.86 -155.05
C SER A 106 6.25 62.96 -153.54
N ALA A 107 6.16 64.16 -152.96
CA ALA A 107 6.26 64.38 -151.52
C ALA A 107 5.18 63.63 -150.74
N GLY A 108 3.94 63.59 -151.24
CA GLY A 108 2.86 62.79 -150.66
C GLY A 108 3.12 61.28 -150.71
N GLN A 109 3.66 60.77 -151.82
CA GLN A 109 4.05 59.37 -151.96
C GLN A 109 5.23 58.99 -151.04
N VAL A 110 6.25 59.85 -150.94
CA VAL A 110 7.39 59.66 -150.01
C VAL A 110 6.89 59.67 -148.56
N ARG A 111 6.01 60.62 -148.20
CA ARG A 111 5.45 60.70 -146.84
C ARG A 111 4.60 59.47 -146.51
N SER A 112 3.75 59.02 -147.44
CA SER A 112 2.91 57.83 -147.27
C SER A 112 3.72 56.53 -147.15
N ARG A 113 4.85 56.42 -147.87
CA ARG A 113 5.81 55.31 -147.69
C ARG A 113 6.45 55.36 -146.31
N ALA A 114 7.00 56.51 -145.91
CA ALA A 114 7.61 56.67 -144.59
C ALA A 114 6.62 56.45 -143.43
N GLU A 115 5.36 56.90 -143.58
CA GLU A 115 4.27 56.61 -142.63
C GLU A 115 3.98 55.11 -142.53
N SER A 116 4.05 54.38 -143.64
CA SER A 116 3.84 52.92 -143.69
C SER A 116 5.03 52.15 -143.10
N GLU A 117 6.26 52.50 -143.50
CA GLU A 117 7.51 51.94 -142.98
C GLU A 117 7.63 52.13 -141.46
N VAL A 118 7.30 53.33 -140.95
CA VAL A 118 7.26 53.59 -139.50
C VAL A 118 6.15 52.79 -138.81
N ALA A 119 4.98 52.61 -139.42
CA ALA A 119 3.93 51.78 -138.86
C ALA A 119 4.32 50.29 -138.80
N GLU A 120 4.99 49.77 -139.83
CA GLU A 120 5.51 48.40 -139.86
C GLU A 120 6.64 48.19 -138.83
N LEU A 121 7.58 49.12 -138.72
CA LEU A 121 8.64 49.09 -137.70
C LEU A 121 8.06 49.14 -136.28
N LEU A 122 7.07 49.99 -136.02
CA LEU A 122 6.38 50.06 -134.72
C LEU A 122 5.55 48.80 -134.43
N ALA A 123 4.96 48.17 -135.44
CA ALA A 123 4.26 46.89 -135.28
C ALA A 123 5.24 45.74 -135.00
N SER A 124 6.40 45.70 -135.67
CA SER A 124 7.45 44.72 -135.43
C SER A 124 8.02 44.85 -134.01
N ALA A 125 8.46 46.06 -133.62
CA ALA A 125 9.05 46.32 -132.31
C ALA A 125 8.07 46.06 -131.15
N ARG A 126 6.76 46.23 -131.36
CA ARG A 126 5.72 45.85 -130.38
C ARG A 126 5.62 44.33 -130.23
N ARG A 127 5.56 43.59 -131.33
CA ARG A 127 5.51 42.11 -131.30
C ARG A 127 6.76 41.53 -130.64
N GLU A 128 7.93 42.04 -131.00
CA GLU A 128 9.21 41.63 -130.39
C GLU A 128 9.24 41.93 -128.88
N ALA A 129 8.77 43.11 -128.46
CA ALA A 129 8.66 43.45 -127.03
C ALA A 129 7.60 42.62 -126.28
N GLU A 130 6.52 42.21 -126.94
CA GLU A 130 5.49 41.31 -126.39
C GLU A 130 6.01 39.87 -126.29
N GLU A 131 6.75 39.38 -127.28
CA GLU A 131 7.41 38.06 -127.29
C GLU A 131 8.48 37.97 -126.20
N ILE A 132 9.40 38.94 -126.11
CA ILE A 132 10.42 39.02 -125.05
C ILE A 132 9.78 39.04 -123.66
N ARG A 133 8.64 39.75 -123.49
CA ARG A 133 7.90 39.74 -122.22
C ARG A 133 7.28 38.38 -121.92
N ALA A 134 6.69 37.72 -122.91
CA ALA A 134 6.05 36.42 -122.75
C ALA A 134 7.07 35.31 -122.41
N THR A 135 8.22 35.29 -123.11
CA THR A 135 9.30 34.33 -122.83
C THR A 135 9.92 34.58 -121.46
N THR A 136 10.29 35.82 -121.15
CA THR A 136 10.85 36.18 -119.82
C THR A 136 9.87 35.85 -118.69
N ALA A 137 8.57 36.09 -118.88
CA ALA A 137 7.54 35.73 -117.90
C ALA A 137 7.49 34.21 -117.68
N ALA A 138 7.38 33.41 -118.75
CA ALA A 138 7.34 31.96 -118.66
C ALA A 138 8.63 31.36 -118.05
N GLU A 139 9.80 31.90 -118.39
CA GLU A 139 11.09 31.53 -117.77
C GLU A 139 11.09 31.86 -116.27
N SER A 140 10.65 33.05 -115.88
CA SER A 140 10.55 33.45 -114.46
C SER A 140 9.57 32.58 -113.66
N GLU A 141 8.42 32.23 -114.24
CA GLU A 141 7.44 31.34 -113.61
C GLU A 141 7.99 29.92 -113.50
N SER A 142 8.62 29.39 -114.55
CA SER A 142 9.21 28.04 -114.54
C SER A 142 10.35 27.90 -113.51
N THR A 143 11.16 28.95 -113.32
CA THR A 143 12.26 28.97 -112.35
C THR A 143 11.75 29.15 -110.92
N LEU A 144 10.72 29.96 -110.70
CA LEU A 144 10.02 30.06 -109.40
C LEU A 144 9.38 28.72 -109.00
N LEU A 145 8.64 28.08 -109.91
CA LEU A 145 8.02 26.77 -109.67
C LEU A 145 9.08 25.67 -109.44
N ALA A 146 10.22 25.73 -110.11
CA ALA A 146 11.34 24.81 -109.87
C ALA A 146 12.04 25.05 -108.52
N ALA A 147 12.15 26.31 -108.09
CA ALA A 147 12.68 26.66 -106.77
C ALA A 147 11.72 26.24 -105.64
N GLN A 148 10.41 26.43 -105.82
CA GLN A 148 9.38 26.00 -104.88
C GLN A 148 9.39 24.48 -104.68
N ARG A 149 9.33 23.68 -105.76
CA ARG A 149 9.41 22.22 -105.66
C ARG A 149 10.69 21.73 -104.96
N ARG A 150 11.85 22.34 -105.25
CA ARG A 150 13.10 22.02 -104.53
C ARG A 150 13.02 22.37 -103.05
N ALA A 151 12.40 23.49 -102.69
CA ALA A 151 12.20 23.86 -101.29
C ALA A 151 11.27 22.87 -100.57
N GLU A 152 10.18 22.45 -101.21
CA GLU A 152 9.25 21.41 -100.71
C GLU A 152 9.96 20.05 -100.55
N GLU A 153 10.78 19.65 -101.53
CA GLU A 153 11.62 18.44 -101.47
C GLU A 153 12.62 18.50 -100.30
N PHE A 154 13.31 19.64 -100.10
CA PHE A 154 14.24 19.83 -99.00
C PHE A 154 13.53 19.84 -97.63
N VAL A 155 12.42 20.56 -97.48
CA VAL A 155 11.62 20.61 -96.25
C VAL A 155 11.10 19.23 -95.91
N GLY A 156 10.42 18.54 -96.84
CA GLY A 156 9.92 17.19 -96.61
C GLY A 156 11.04 16.17 -96.35
N SER A 157 12.24 16.39 -96.89
CA SER A 157 13.43 15.57 -96.55
C SER A 157 13.90 15.81 -95.13
N ALA A 158 14.00 17.08 -94.70
CA ALA A 158 14.40 17.46 -93.35
C ALA A 158 13.36 17.03 -92.30
N GLU A 159 12.06 17.11 -92.60
CA GLU A 159 10.98 16.60 -91.76
C GLU A 159 11.06 15.09 -91.57
N ARG A 160 11.27 14.32 -92.66
CA ARG A 160 11.49 12.87 -92.58
C ARG A 160 12.73 12.51 -91.77
N GLU A 161 13.81 13.30 -91.88
CA GLU A 161 15.02 13.08 -91.10
C GLU A 161 14.82 13.43 -89.61
N ALA A 162 14.17 14.55 -89.30
CA ALA A 162 13.81 14.91 -87.94
C ALA A 162 12.90 13.84 -87.29
N ALA A 163 11.94 13.30 -88.03
CA ALA A 163 11.10 12.19 -87.58
C ALA A 163 11.90 10.89 -87.35
N ARG A 164 12.87 10.57 -88.22
CA ARG A 164 13.80 9.44 -88.00
C ARG A 164 14.65 9.63 -86.74
N ILE A 165 15.23 10.82 -86.55
CA ILE A 165 16.05 11.14 -85.36
C ILE A 165 15.21 11.09 -84.08
N GLN A 166 13.98 11.62 -84.08
CA GLN A 166 13.08 11.54 -82.93
C GLN A 166 12.65 10.08 -82.64
N SER A 167 12.39 9.27 -83.67
CA SER A 167 12.08 7.84 -83.51
C SER A 167 13.27 7.06 -82.94
N ALA A 168 14.50 7.37 -83.37
CA ALA A 168 15.71 6.74 -82.83
C ALA A 168 15.95 7.17 -81.37
N LEU A 169 15.86 8.46 -81.06
CA LEU A 169 16.05 8.99 -79.71
C LEU A 169 15.01 8.43 -78.72
N THR A 170 13.74 8.34 -79.12
CA THR A 170 12.70 7.75 -78.26
C THR A 170 12.87 6.24 -78.08
N ALA A 171 13.42 5.52 -79.06
CA ALA A 171 13.81 4.12 -78.88
C ALA A 171 14.98 4.00 -77.88
N GLU A 172 16.04 4.80 -78.03
CA GLU A 172 17.17 4.82 -77.09
C GLU A 172 16.76 5.22 -75.67
N GLU A 173 15.89 6.22 -75.50
CA GLU A 173 15.37 6.60 -74.17
C GLU A 173 14.64 5.43 -73.50
N ASN A 174 13.81 4.71 -74.25
CA ASN A 174 13.07 3.56 -73.73
C ASN A 174 13.98 2.37 -73.43
N GLU A 175 15.01 2.11 -74.25
CA GLU A 175 16.01 1.06 -73.97
C GLU A 175 16.84 1.40 -72.72
N ARG A 176 17.30 2.65 -72.58
CA ARG A 176 18.03 3.14 -71.41
C ARG A 176 17.18 3.07 -70.15
N ARG A 177 15.91 3.47 -70.20
CA ARG A 177 14.95 3.32 -69.08
C ARG A 177 14.76 1.84 -68.71
N ALA A 178 14.49 0.99 -69.69
CA ALA A 178 14.30 -0.45 -69.46
C ALA A 178 15.57 -1.12 -68.91
N SER A 179 16.78 -0.61 -69.21
CA SER A 179 18.01 -1.08 -68.55
C SER A 179 18.07 -0.61 -67.11
N LEU A 180 17.92 0.69 -66.85
CA LEU A 180 17.92 1.23 -65.49
C LEU A 180 16.86 0.58 -64.59
N GLU A 181 15.69 0.22 -65.12
CA GLU A 181 14.66 -0.54 -64.39
C GLU A 181 15.11 -1.97 -64.06
N ARG A 182 15.80 -2.66 -64.98
CA ARG A 182 16.42 -3.97 -64.73
C ARG A 182 17.54 -3.88 -63.70
N ASP A 183 18.41 -2.88 -63.82
CA ASP A 183 19.58 -2.66 -62.96
C ASP A 183 19.18 -2.22 -61.54
N LEU A 184 18.12 -1.41 -61.41
CA LEU A 184 17.47 -1.13 -60.12
C LEU A 184 16.74 -2.35 -59.55
N GLY A 185 16.17 -3.20 -60.39
CA GLY A 185 15.54 -4.46 -60.00
C GLY A 185 16.53 -5.46 -59.42
N THR A 186 17.69 -5.64 -60.06
CA THR A 186 18.77 -6.51 -59.54
C THR A 186 19.39 -5.94 -58.27
N LEU A 187 19.65 -4.62 -58.20
CA LEU A 187 20.18 -3.98 -56.99
C LEU A 187 19.22 -4.09 -55.78
N ARG A 188 17.91 -3.95 -56.00
CA ARG A 188 16.89 -4.22 -54.97
C ARG A 188 16.91 -5.68 -54.54
N ALA A 189 16.88 -6.62 -55.47
CA ALA A 189 16.92 -8.05 -55.14
C ALA A 189 18.22 -8.50 -54.43
N VAL A 190 19.35 -7.82 -54.67
CA VAL A 190 20.61 -8.04 -53.93
C VAL A 190 20.51 -7.45 -52.52
N THR A 191 20.14 -6.18 -52.38
CA THR A 191 20.06 -5.52 -51.07
C THR A 191 18.97 -6.10 -50.16
N GLU A 192 17.86 -6.59 -50.72
CA GLU A 192 16.85 -7.37 -50.00
C GLU A 192 17.42 -8.70 -49.48
N ARG A 193 18.21 -9.42 -50.28
CA ARG A 193 18.90 -10.65 -49.83
C ARG A 193 19.91 -10.35 -48.74
N GLU A 194 20.85 -9.44 -48.98
CA GLU A 194 21.88 -9.04 -48.02
C GLU A 194 21.27 -8.59 -46.69
N THR A 195 20.18 -7.81 -46.70
CA THR A 195 19.50 -7.41 -45.47
C THR A 195 18.75 -8.55 -44.79
N THR A 196 18.18 -9.52 -45.51
CA THR A 196 17.63 -10.74 -44.89
C THR A 196 18.72 -11.65 -44.32
N GLU A 197 19.84 -11.81 -45.02
CA GLU A 197 20.99 -12.63 -44.59
C GLU A 197 21.64 -12.05 -43.33
N LEU A 198 21.89 -10.74 -43.29
CA LEU A 198 22.40 -10.04 -42.10
C LEU A 198 21.42 -10.12 -40.92
N ARG A 199 20.10 -10.06 -41.16
CA ARG A 199 19.10 -10.23 -40.10
C ARG A 199 19.07 -11.65 -39.55
N VAL A 200 19.14 -12.66 -40.41
CA VAL A 200 19.20 -14.08 -39.98
C VAL A 200 20.52 -14.40 -39.28
N ALA A 201 21.64 -13.82 -39.71
CA ALA A 201 22.93 -13.96 -39.04
C ALA A 201 22.92 -13.34 -37.63
N THR A 202 22.52 -12.07 -37.52
CA THR A 202 22.46 -11.37 -36.23
C THR A 202 21.40 -11.94 -35.28
N GLU A 203 20.30 -12.49 -35.80
CA GLU A 203 19.33 -13.24 -34.99
C GLU A 203 19.94 -14.54 -34.43
N ARG A 204 20.66 -15.31 -35.26
CA ARG A 204 21.38 -16.52 -34.83
C ARG A 204 22.43 -16.19 -33.76
N GLU A 205 23.32 -15.25 -34.03
CA GLU A 205 24.33 -14.77 -33.07
C GLU A 205 23.69 -14.35 -31.74
N ALA A 206 22.56 -13.63 -31.79
CA ALA A 206 21.82 -13.24 -30.59
C ALA A 206 21.10 -14.41 -29.90
N THR A 207 20.76 -15.50 -30.58
CA THR A 207 20.28 -16.75 -29.93
C THR A 207 21.41 -17.57 -29.33
N GLU A 208 22.55 -17.68 -30.02
CA GLU A 208 23.74 -18.40 -29.54
C GLU A 208 24.36 -17.71 -28.32
N LEU A 209 24.46 -16.38 -28.33
CA LEU A 209 24.94 -15.60 -27.18
C LEU A 209 24.01 -15.74 -25.98
N ARG A 210 22.68 -15.71 -26.19
CA ARG A 210 21.71 -15.97 -25.11
C ARG A 210 21.85 -17.38 -24.57
N ALA A 211 21.95 -18.40 -25.44
CA ALA A 211 22.12 -19.79 -25.04
C ALA A 211 23.39 -20.00 -24.21
N ARG A 212 24.51 -19.41 -24.63
CA ARG A 212 25.77 -19.42 -23.88
C ARG A 212 25.60 -18.76 -22.49
N VAL A 213 25.07 -17.54 -22.43
CA VAL A 213 24.87 -16.83 -21.15
C VAL A 213 23.90 -17.60 -20.24
N THR A 214 22.87 -18.26 -20.76
CA THR A 214 22.00 -19.12 -19.94
C THR A 214 22.70 -20.38 -19.42
N ALA A 215 23.66 -20.94 -20.16
CA ALA A 215 24.47 -22.06 -19.70
C ALA A 215 25.48 -21.62 -18.63
N GLU A 216 26.22 -20.52 -18.87
CA GLU A 216 27.15 -19.91 -17.90
C GLU A 216 26.43 -19.53 -16.59
N VAL A 217 25.21 -18.99 -16.66
CA VAL A 217 24.39 -18.67 -15.47
C VAL A 217 23.81 -19.92 -14.78
N ALA A 218 23.61 -21.02 -15.50
CA ALA A 218 23.22 -22.30 -14.89
C ALA A 218 24.41 -22.94 -14.16
N GLU A 219 25.57 -23.00 -14.80
CA GLU A 219 26.84 -23.49 -14.22
C GLU A 219 27.24 -22.69 -12.97
N LEU A 220 27.17 -21.36 -13.03
CA LEU A 220 27.43 -20.51 -11.86
C LEU A 220 26.43 -20.72 -10.71
N ARG A 221 25.19 -21.14 -11.00
CA ARG A 221 24.22 -21.50 -9.96
C ARG A 221 24.49 -22.88 -9.38
N GLU A 222 24.75 -23.89 -10.21
CA GLU A 222 25.09 -25.24 -9.75
C GLU A 222 26.36 -25.24 -8.88
N ASN A 223 27.37 -24.45 -9.26
CA ASN A 223 28.56 -24.22 -8.45
C ASN A 223 28.22 -23.52 -7.11
N ALA A 224 27.43 -22.44 -7.13
CA ALA A 224 27.06 -21.72 -5.90
C ALA A 224 26.15 -22.53 -4.96
N GLU A 225 25.24 -23.34 -5.51
CA GLU A 225 24.40 -24.29 -4.75
C GLU A 225 25.25 -25.40 -4.15
N THR A 226 26.24 -25.90 -4.90
CA THR A 226 27.22 -26.88 -4.39
C THR A 226 28.09 -26.30 -3.29
N GLU A 227 28.68 -25.12 -3.47
CA GLU A 227 29.48 -24.42 -2.43
C GLU A 227 28.65 -24.12 -1.17
N SER A 228 27.38 -23.73 -1.34
CA SER A 228 26.46 -23.50 -0.24
C SER A 228 26.12 -24.79 0.51
N ALA A 229 25.84 -25.88 -0.19
CA ALA A 229 25.61 -27.19 0.40
C ALA A 229 26.86 -27.68 1.16
N ASP A 230 28.05 -27.54 0.58
CA ASP A 230 29.31 -27.93 1.20
C ASP A 230 29.62 -27.10 2.46
N LEU A 231 29.31 -25.80 2.44
CA LEU A 231 29.43 -24.93 3.62
C LEU A 231 28.43 -25.31 4.73
N LEU A 232 27.18 -25.62 4.37
CA LEU A 232 26.16 -26.09 5.31
C LEU A 232 26.54 -27.44 5.92
N ASP A 233 27.13 -28.35 5.16
CA ASP A 233 27.55 -29.65 5.67
C ASP A 233 28.84 -29.59 6.50
N ARG A 234 29.77 -28.69 6.18
CA ARG A 234 30.93 -28.40 7.05
C ARG A 234 30.48 -27.81 8.38
N THR A 235 29.64 -26.76 8.36
CA THR A 235 29.14 -26.12 9.58
C THR A 235 28.24 -27.03 10.41
N ARG A 236 27.41 -27.90 9.80
CA ARG A 236 26.72 -28.99 10.51
C ARG A 236 27.69 -29.90 11.25
N ARG A 237 28.72 -30.42 10.57
CA ARG A 237 29.72 -31.33 11.18
C ARG A 237 30.51 -30.65 12.29
N GLU A 238 30.77 -29.34 12.19
CA GLU A 238 31.37 -28.53 13.24
C GLU A 238 30.43 -28.35 14.45
N VAL A 239 29.14 -28.09 14.23
CA VAL A 239 28.12 -28.01 15.29
C VAL A 239 27.88 -29.37 15.95
N ASP A 240 27.72 -30.44 15.18
CA ASP A 240 27.58 -31.81 15.70
C ASP A 240 28.79 -32.20 16.55
N ARG A 241 30.00 -31.81 16.10
CA ARG A 241 31.24 -31.99 16.86
C ARG A 241 31.24 -31.17 18.16
N GLN A 242 30.88 -29.89 18.12
CA GLN A 242 30.80 -29.05 19.32
C GLN A 242 29.76 -29.59 20.32
N VAL A 243 28.61 -30.08 19.83
CA VAL A 243 27.58 -30.73 20.65
C VAL A 243 28.09 -32.05 21.24
N ALA A 244 28.85 -32.85 20.49
CA ALA A 244 29.47 -34.07 21.00
C ALA A 244 30.57 -33.80 22.04
N GLU A 245 31.43 -32.81 21.81
CA GLU A 245 32.48 -32.38 22.74
C GLU A 245 31.84 -31.78 24.03
N ALA A 246 30.79 -30.97 23.91
CA ALA A 246 30.04 -30.42 25.04
C ALA A 246 29.25 -31.50 25.82
N ARG A 247 28.63 -32.47 25.13
CA ARG A 247 27.99 -33.63 25.78
C ARG A 247 29.01 -34.46 26.54
N LYS A 248 30.16 -34.77 25.94
CA LYS A 248 31.22 -35.50 26.63
C LYS A 248 31.72 -34.72 27.85
N ALA A 249 31.91 -33.40 27.74
CA ALA A 249 32.30 -32.58 28.89
C ALA A 249 31.22 -32.58 30.00
N ALA A 250 29.94 -32.58 29.65
CA ALA A 250 28.84 -32.70 30.60
C ALA A 250 28.73 -34.10 31.23
N GLU A 251 28.99 -35.17 30.48
CA GLU A 251 29.08 -36.54 30.99
C GLU A 251 30.30 -36.72 31.91
N ASP A 252 31.49 -36.24 31.50
CA ASP A 252 32.71 -36.24 32.32
C ASP A 252 32.48 -35.46 33.63
N ALA A 253 31.80 -34.30 33.57
CA ALA A 253 31.45 -33.50 34.75
C ALA A 253 30.38 -34.17 35.64
N ALA A 254 29.35 -34.79 35.06
CA ALA A 254 28.34 -35.54 35.82
C ALA A 254 28.94 -36.78 36.49
N ASN A 255 29.89 -37.46 35.83
CA ASN A 255 30.66 -38.55 36.41
C ASN A 255 31.59 -38.06 37.53
N ALA A 256 32.23 -36.90 37.38
CA ALA A 256 33.03 -36.28 38.45
C ALA A 256 32.18 -35.95 39.69
N VAL A 257 31.04 -35.26 39.50
CA VAL A 257 30.09 -34.97 40.59
C VAL A 257 29.53 -36.26 41.21
N THR A 258 29.33 -37.32 40.42
CA THR A 258 28.91 -38.62 40.95
C THR A 258 30.01 -39.27 41.80
N SER A 259 31.27 -39.22 41.35
CA SER A 259 32.43 -39.70 42.13
C SER A 259 32.57 -38.90 43.42
N GLU A 260 32.54 -37.57 43.36
CA GLU A 260 32.59 -36.70 44.55
C GLU A 260 31.44 -36.99 45.52
N MET A 261 30.23 -37.25 45.01
CA MET A 261 29.08 -37.67 45.82
C MET A 261 29.24 -39.07 46.41
N GLU A 262 29.94 -39.99 45.75
CA GLU A 262 30.26 -41.32 46.29
C GLU A 262 31.39 -41.28 47.31
N ASP A 263 32.45 -40.50 47.06
CA ASP A 263 33.51 -40.20 48.01
C ASP A 263 32.95 -39.52 49.26
N LEU A 264 32.05 -38.54 49.13
CA LEU A 264 31.35 -37.89 50.25
C LEU A 264 30.42 -38.86 50.99
N ARG A 265 29.76 -39.80 50.29
CA ARG A 265 28.94 -40.84 50.94
C ARG A 265 29.78 -41.85 51.70
N ASP A 266 30.95 -42.23 51.19
CA ASP A 266 31.87 -43.15 51.87
C ASP A 266 32.60 -42.47 53.02
N GLN A 267 32.96 -41.18 52.91
CA GLN A 267 33.38 -40.34 54.04
C GLN A 267 32.28 -40.22 55.11
N ALA A 268 31.01 -40.05 54.71
CA ALA A 268 29.90 -40.04 55.65
C ALA A 268 29.65 -41.42 56.29
N ARG A 269 29.89 -42.52 55.56
CA ARG A 269 29.82 -43.89 56.10
C ARG A 269 30.95 -44.19 57.08
N THR A 270 32.18 -43.80 56.79
CA THR A 270 33.30 -43.98 57.72
C THR A 270 33.12 -43.11 58.95
N ALA A 271 32.79 -41.82 58.80
CA ALA A 271 32.48 -40.94 59.93
C ALA A 271 31.33 -41.47 60.80
N LEU A 272 30.30 -42.08 60.19
CA LEU A 272 29.19 -42.71 60.92
C LEU A 272 29.62 -44.04 61.59
N ALA A 273 30.51 -44.82 60.98
CA ALA A 273 31.08 -46.03 61.59
C ALA A 273 32.01 -45.69 62.77
N ASP A 274 32.85 -44.66 62.64
CA ASP A 274 33.72 -44.14 63.70
C ASP A 274 32.89 -43.55 64.84
N ALA A 275 31.82 -42.81 64.53
CA ALA A 275 30.87 -42.32 65.54
C ALA A 275 30.12 -43.47 66.24
N GLN A 276 29.75 -44.55 65.52
CA GLN A 276 29.20 -45.76 66.13
C GLN A 276 30.21 -46.49 67.02
N LEU A 277 31.50 -46.51 66.63
CA LEU A 277 32.57 -47.10 67.42
C LEU A 277 32.85 -46.28 68.68
N GLU A 278 32.89 -44.95 68.61
CA GLU A 278 32.96 -44.07 69.79
C GLU A 278 31.72 -44.23 70.71
N VAL A 279 30.51 -44.39 70.15
CA VAL A 279 29.31 -44.69 70.95
C VAL A 279 29.39 -46.08 71.60
N ALA A 280 29.90 -47.10 70.90
CA ALA A 280 30.10 -48.44 71.45
C ALA A 280 31.18 -48.44 72.55
N ARG A 281 32.29 -47.74 72.33
CA ARG A 281 33.37 -47.54 73.29
C ARG A 281 32.89 -46.81 74.54
N ARG A 282 32.13 -45.71 74.40
CA ARG A 282 31.53 -45.00 75.54
C ARG A 282 30.50 -45.87 76.29
N ARG A 283 29.82 -46.80 75.61
CA ARG A 283 28.98 -47.81 76.28
C ARG A 283 29.83 -48.82 77.06
N GLU A 284 30.93 -49.31 76.49
CA GLU A 284 31.86 -50.22 77.18
C GLU A 284 32.54 -49.55 78.39
N GLU A 285 32.92 -48.28 78.27
CA GLU A 285 33.43 -47.44 79.36
C GLU A 285 32.36 -47.23 80.44
N ALA A 286 31.11 -46.90 80.07
CA ALA A 286 29.99 -46.75 81.01
C ALA A 286 29.55 -48.09 81.65
N GLU A 287 29.63 -49.21 80.93
CA GLU A 287 29.37 -50.55 81.47
C GLU A 287 30.46 -50.97 82.46
N ARG A 288 31.74 -50.62 82.21
CA ARG A 288 32.82 -50.77 83.20
C ARG A 288 32.56 -49.94 84.44
N GLU A 289 32.30 -48.64 84.30
CA GLU A 289 31.98 -47.77 85.45
C GLU A 289 30.78 -48.29 86.26
N ASN A 290 29.73 -48.76 85.58
CA ASN A 290 28.56 -49.30 86.25
C ASN A 290 28.84 -50.64 86.93
N ALA A 291 29.65 -51.52 86.32
CA ALA A 291 30.10 -52.77 86.93
C ALA A 291 30.99 -52.52 88.16
N GLU A 292 31.88 -51.51 88.12
CA GLU A 292 32.69 -51.09 89.27
C GLU A 292 31.82 -50.53 90.40
N ARG A 293 30.85 -49.67 90.09
CA ARG A 293 29.86 -49.16 91.07
C ARG A 293 29.01 -50.28 91.67
N HIS A 294 28.63 -51.29 90.88
CA HIS A 294 27.94 -52.48 91.39
C HIS A 294 28.86 -53.35 92.25
N ALA A 295 30.15 -53.46 91.93
CA ALA A 295 31.12 -54.21 92.73
C ALA A 295 31.42 -53.54 94.07
N THR A 296 31.56 -52.21 94.12
CA THR A 296 31.73 -51.47 95.38
C THR A 296 30.47 -51.53 96.25
N ALA A 297 29.30 -51.28 95.67
CA ALA A 297 28.01 -51.39 96.38
C ALA A 297 27.79 -52.81 96.94
N LYS A 298 28.20 -53.85 96.20
CA LYS A 298 28.15 -55.24 96.68
C LYS A 298 29.12 -55.47 97.84
N ALA A 299 30.36 -55.00 97.74
CA ALA A 299 31.35 -55.13 98.82
C ALA A 299 30.94 -54.37 100.11
N GLU A 300 30.10 -53.34 100.00
CA GLU A 300 29.48 -52.66 101.14
C GLU A 300 28.28 -53.44 101.70
N THR A 301 27.43 -54.06 100.86
CA THR A 301 26.34 -54.91 101.35
C THR A 301 26.84 -56.20 102.00
N ASP A 302 27.86 -56.85 101.43
CA ASP A 302 28.46 -58.07 101.99
C ASP A 302 29.07 -57.80 103.39
N ARG A 303 29.60 -56.59 103.65
CA ARG A 303 30.03 -56.15 104.99
C ARG A 303 28.87 -55.96 105.98
N LEU A 304 27.75 -55.41 105.53
CA LEU A 304 26.56 -55.21 106.36
C LEU A 304 25.86 -56.55 106.71
N VAL A 305 25.95 -57.55 105.83
CA VAL A 305 25.47 -58.91 106.13
C VAL A 305 26.34 -59.59 107.19
N ALA A 306 27.67 -59.52 107.06
CA ALA A 306 28.58 -60.13 108.02
C ALA A 306 28.40 -59.60 109.46
N THR A 307 28.12 -58.30 109.63
CA THR A 307 27.83 -57.72 110.96
C THR A 307 26.42 -58.06 111.48
N ALA A 308 25.48 -58.43 110.61
CA ALA A 308 24.16 -58.90 111.04
C ALA A 308 24.20 -60.35 111.56
N GLU A 309 25.04 -61.21 110.97
CA GLU A 309 25.18 -62.62 111.39
C GLU A 309 25.81 -62.75 112.80
N GLU A 310 26.79 -61.92 113.14
CA GLU A 310 27.37 -61.87 114.49
C GLU A 310 26.33 -61.49 115.57
N HIS A 311 25.39 -60.59 115.24
CA HIS A 311 24.28 -60.22 116.12
C HIS A 311 23.20 -61.31 116.24
N ALA A 312 23.08 -62.23 115.29
CA ALA A 312 22.13 -63.35 115.37
C ALA A 312 22.60 -64.42 116.39
N ALA A 313 23.89 -64.78 116.38
CA ALA A 313 24.46 -65.84 117.22
C ALA A 313 24.35 -65.56 118.74
N ASP A 314 24.31 -64.30 119.16
CA ASP A 314 24.11 -63.89 120.56
C ASP A 314 22.63 -63.72 120.95
N ALA A 315 21.71 -63.71 119.98
CA ALA A 315 20.28 -63.79 120.24
C ALA A 315 19.86 -65.22 120.60
N GLU A 316 20.37 -66.24 119.89
CA GLU A 316 20.01 -67.65 120.12
C GLU A 316 20.35 -68.13 121.55
N LYS A 317 21.51 -67.74 122.07
CA LYS A 317 21.94 -68.05 123.46
C LYS A 317 20.98 -67.50 124.52
N ARG A 318 20.26 -66.40 124.22
CA ARG A 318 19.26 -65.80 125.12
C ARG A 318 17.90 -66.51 125.07
N VAL A 319 17.57 -67.18 123.96
CA VAL A 319 16.30 -67.93 123.84
C VAL A 319 16.34 -69.23 124.65
N ALA A 320 17.49 -69.91 124.71
CA ALA A 320 17.64 -71.17 125.45
C ALA A 320 17.31 -71.02 126.95
N LEU A 321 17.80 -69.96 127.62
CA LEU A 321 17.56 -69.70 129.04
C LEU A 321 16.11 -69.28 129.36
N ALA A 322 15.36 -68.76 128.38
CA ALA A 322 13.96 -68.37 128.57
C ALA A 322 13.00 -69.56 128.64
N LEU A 323 13.37 -70.70 128.05
CA LEU A 323 12.53 -71.92 128.04
C LEU A 323 12.49 -72.63 129.40
N GLU A 324 13.59 -72.63 130.16
CA GLU A 324 13.66 -73.24 131.50
C GLU A 324 12.71 -72.55 132.49
N GLN A 325 12.56 -71.23 132.38
CA GLN A 325 11.64 -70.45 133.22
C GLN A 325 10.16 -70.66 132.85
N ALA A 326 9.86 -71.10 131.62
CA ALA A 326 8.49 -71.36 131.18
C ALA A 326 7.88 -72.62 131.82
N GLU A 327 8.67 -73.67 132.06
CA GLU A 327 8.17 -74.87 132.75
C GLU A 327 7.77 -74.61 134.21
N LYS A 328 8.40 -73.62 134.86
CA LYS A 328 8.10 -73.24 136.25
C LYS A 328 6.71 -72.61 136.39
N VAL A 329 6.34 -71.72 135.47
CA VAL A 329 5.01 -71.05 135.42
C VAL A 329 3.88 -72.05 135.14
N ARG A 330 4.17 -73.13 134.39
CA ARG A 330 3.23 -74.22 134.11
C ARG A 330 2.83 -74.98 135.38
N GLY A 331 3.76 -75.21 136.31
CA GLY A 331 3.48 -75.87 137.59
C GLY A 331 2.59 -75.05 138.54
N GLU A 332 2.72 -73.72 138.53
CA GLU A 332 1.88 -72.81 139.31
C GLU A 332 0.44 -72.74 138.77
N SER A 333 0.28 -72.88 137.44
CA SER A 333 -1.02 -72.89 136.76
C SER A 333 -1.91 -74.09 137.17
N ASP A 334 -1.31 -75.27 137.35
CA ASP A 334 -2.03 -76.49 137.80
C ASP A 334 -2.48 -76.42 139.28
N ALA A 335 -2.01 -75.45 140.06
CA ALA A 335 -2.53 -75.18 141.41
C ALA A 335 -3.82 -74.34 141.35
N TYR A 336 -3.85 -73.31 140.50
CA TYR A 336 -4.98 -72.38 140.36
C TYR A 336 -6.29 -73.08 139.91
N VAL A 337 -6.18 -74.10 139.05
CA VAL A 337 -7.33 -74.90 138.58
C VAL A 337 -7.97 -75.73 139.72
N ARG A 338 -7.20 -76.14 140.73
CA ARG A 338 -7.72 -76.90 141.88
C ARG A 338 -8.56 -76.02 142.82
N ASP A 339 -8.16 -74.76 143.02
CA ASP A 339 -8.87 -73.83 143.91
C ASP A 339 -10.24 -73.41 143.33
N GLN A 340 -10.33 -73.22 142.00
CA GLN A 340 -11.59 -73.03 141.28
C GLN A 340 -12.60 -74.16 141.56
N LEU A 341 -12.16 -75.43 141.52
CA LEU A 341 -13.02 -76.58 141.80
C LEU A 341 -13.41 -76.70 143.28
N ALA A 342 -12.56 -76.23 144.21
CA ALA A 342 -12.89 -76.16 145.62
C ALA A 342 -13.96 -75.09 145.93
N ALA A 343 -13.86 -73.91 145.29
CA ALA A 343 -14.86 -72.84 145.38
C ALA A 343 -16.23 -73.28 144.84
N ALA A 344 -16.25 -73.97 143.69
CA ALA A 344 -17.48 -74.50 143.10
C ALA A 344 -18.23 -75.48 144.02
N ARG A 345 -17.50 -76.37 144.72
CA ARG A 345 -18.10 -77.30 145.70
C ARG A 345 -18.70 -76.57 146.90
N LYS A 346 -18.01 -75.56 147.44
CA LYS A 346 -18.50 -74.78 148.59
C LYS A 346 -19.83 -74.08 148.34
N ASN A 347 -20.07 -73.63 147.10
CA ASN A 347 -21.37 -73.07 146.70
C ASN A 347 -22.47 -74.14 146.58
N ALA A 348 -22.15 -75.36 146.12
CA ALA A 348 -23.11 -76.47 146.09
C ALA A 348 -23.51 -76.92 147.52
N ASP A 349 -22.53 -77.00 148.44
CA ASP A 349 -22.79 -77.34 149.84
C ASP A 349 -23.68 -76.30 150.54
N ALA A 350 -23.51 -75.01 150.22
CA ALA A 350 -24.38 -73.93 150.74
C ALA A 350 -25.85 -74.11 150.32
N ILE A 351 -26.10 -74.40 149.04
CA ILE A 351 -27.45 -74.64 148.50
C ILE A 351 -28.10 -75.88 149.15
N ILE A 352 -27.31 -76.92 149.45
CA ILE A 352 -27.79 -78.13 150.15
C ILE A 352 -28.08 -77.84 151.63
N SER A 353 -27.37 -76.90 152.26
CA SER A 353 -27.67 -76.45 153.64
C SER A 353 -28.99 -75.69 153.71
N GLU A 354 -29.19 -74.72 152.81
CA GLU A 354 -30.40 -73.88 152.74
C GLU A 354 -31.66 -74.74 152.46
N ALA A 355 -31.53 -75.74 151.57
CA ALA A 355 -32.58 -76.73 151.31
C ALA A 355 -32.89 -77.65 152.51
N ARG A 356 -31.96 -77.82 153.47
CA ARG A 356 -32.18 -78.61 154.69
C ARG A 356 -32.86 -77.81 155.79
N GLU A 357 -32.51 -76.55 156.00
CA GLU A 357 -33.21 -75.70 156.98
C GLU A 357 -34.70 -75.55 156.62
N PHE A 358 -35.03 -75.41 155.33
CA PHE A 358 -36.41 -75.39 154.84
C PHE A 358 -37.17 -76.71 155.09
N ALA A 359 -36.49 -77.85 154.94
CA ALA A 359 -37.07 -79.16 155.24
C ALA A 359 -37.25 -79.39 156.76
N GLU A 360 -36.31 -78.93 157.59
CA GLU A 360 -36.41 -79.05 159.05
C GLU A 360 -37.50 -78.15 159.65
N GLN A 361 -37.74 -76.94 159.11
CA GLN A 361 -38.93 -76.15 159.46
C GLN A 361 -40.22 -76.91 159.15
N THR A 362 -40.35 -77.44 157.92
CA THR A 362 -41.54 -78.17 157.47
C THR A 362 -41.88 -79.37 158.35
N VAL A 363 -40.87 -80.06 158.89
CA VAL A 363 -41.07 -81.22 159.79
C VAL A 363 -41.22 -80.82 161.26
N ALA A 364 -40.67 -79.68 161.69
CA ALA A 364 -40.93 -79.15 163.04
C ALA A 364 -42.41 -78.80 163.21
N ASP A 365 -43.02 -78.12 162.23
CA ASP A 365 -44.43 -77.74 162.26
C ASP A 365 -45.35 -78.98 162.29
N ALA A 366 -45.03 -80.01 161.50
CA ALA A 366 -45.77 -81.28 161.50
C ALA A 366 -45.72 -82.03 162.86
N ASN A 367 -44.64 -81.88 163.64
CA ASN A 367 -44.56 -82.46 164.99
C ASN A 367 -45.41 -81.68 166.00
N VAL A 368 -45.48 -80.34 165.89
CA VAL A 368 -46.36 -79.52 166.74
C VAL A 368 -47.83 -79.91 166.52
N GLU A 369 -48.22 -80.18 165.28
CA GLU A 369 -49.59 -80.62 164.94
C GLU A 369 -49.88 -82.05 165.47
N ALA A 370 -48.90 -82.95 165.44
CA ALA A 370 -49.02 -84.29 166.04
C ALA A 370 -49.12 -84.27 167.58
N GLU A 371 -48.39 -83.38 168.27
CA GLU A 371 -48.52 -83.23 169.73
C GLU A 371 -49.85 -82.60 170.14
N ALA A 372 -50.45 -81.73 169.31
CA ALA A 372 -51.82 -81.25 169.51
C ALA A 372 -52.86 -82.39 169.46
N GLN A 373 -52.69 -83.37 168.56
CA GLN A 373 -53.55 -84.56 168.51
C GLN A 373 -53.40 -85.44 169.77
N ARG A 374 -52.16 -85.59 170.30
CA ARG A 374 -51.92 -86.22 171.62
C ARG A 374 -52.65 -85.50 172.76
N ALA A 375 -52.54 -84.17 172.82
CA ALA A 375 -53.19 -83.37 173.86
C ALA A 375 -54.72 -83.44 173.83
N SER A 376 -55.32 -83.67 172.65
CA SER A 376 -56.76 -83.92 172.50
C SER A 376 -57.19 -85.24 173.15
N ALA A 377 -56.53 -86.35 172.79
CA ALA A 377 -56.84 -87.67 173.35
C ALA A 377 -56.59 -87.74 174.87
N GLN A 378 -55.55 -87.06 175.38
CA GLN A 378 -55.23 -87.05 176.81
C GLN A 378 -56.36 -86.43 177.67
N ARG A 379 -57.07 -85.41 177.18
CA ARG A 379 -58.20 -84.78 177.91
C ARG A 379 -59.41 -85.70 178.06
N GLN A 380 -59.60 -86.65 177.15
CA GLN A 380 -60.65 -87.66 177.25
C GLN A 380 -60.38 -88.70 178.35
N LEU A 381 -59.16 -88.73 178.91
CA LEU A 381 -58.80 -89.52 180.10
C LEU A 381 -59.28 -88.87 181.40
N GLU A 382 -59.35 -87.53 181.45
CA GLU A 382 -59.56 -86.78 182.70
C GLU A 382 -61.04 -86.71 183.11
N ASP A 383 -61.98 -86.56 182.17
CA ASP A 383 -63.41 -86.46 182.49
C ASP A 383 -64.03 -87.77 182.98
N LEU A 384 -63.57 -88.94 182.51
CA LEU A 384 -64.00 -90.22 183.09
C LEU A 384 -63.51 -90.38 184.54
N THR A 385 -62.36 -89.78 184.89
CA THR A 385 -61.81 -89.84 186.25
C THR A 385 -62.63 -88.96 187.22
N ARG A 386 -63.12 -87.79 186.76
CA ARG A 386 -63.93 -86.86 187.57
C ARG A 386 -65.24 -87.44 188.11
N GLN A 387 -65.83 -88.44 187.45
CA GLN A 387 -67.07 -89.05 187.93
C GLN A 387 -66.86 -89.85 189.23
N HIS A 388 -65.70 -90.47 189.43
CA HIS A 388 -65.52 -91.46 190.50
C HIS A 388 -65.24 -90.85 191.88
N ASP A 389 -64.46 -89.76 191.95
CA ASP A 389 -64.12 -89.12 193.23
C ASP A 389 -65.24 -88.23 193.80
N SER A 390 -66.40 -88.16 193.12
CA SER A 390 -67.65 -87.64 193.67
C SER A 390 -68.04 -88.29 195.01
N ILE A 391 -67.58 -89.53 195.25
CA ILE A 391 -67.80 -90.32 196.47
C ILE A 391 -67.35 -89.60 197.75
N ASN A 392 -66.20 -88.91 197.74
CA ASN A 392 -65.69 -88.23 198.95
C ASN A 392 -66.29 -86.83 199.17
N THR A 393 -67.19 -86.41 198.27
CA THR A 393 -68.22 -85.41 198.56
C THR A 393 -69.50 -86.08 199.10
N TYR A 394 -69.37 -87.19 199.83
CA TYR A 394 -69.99 -87.24 201.16
C TYR A 394 -68.89 -87.01 202.22
N LEU A 395 -68.56 -85.76 202.53
CA LEU A 395 -69.38 -84.90 203.40
C LEU A 395 -69.71 -85.57 204.75
N GLY A 396 -68.92 -85.28 205.78
CA GLY A 396 -69.47 -84.38 206.80
C GLY A 396 -69.23 -82.98 206.27
N GLU A 397 -70.05 -82.48 205.37
CA GLU A 397 -71.49 -82.20 205.51
C GLU A 397 -71.69 -81.20 206.62
N LEU A 398 -72.24 -80.05 206.26
CA LEU A 398 -72.22 -78.89 207.13
C LEU A 398 -70.70 -78.56 207.39
N ARG A 399 -70.30 -77.74 208.36
CA ARG A 399 -71.15 -76.91 209.19
C ARG A 399 -70.65 -75.47 209.22
N SER A 400 -71.41 -74.63 208.51
CA SER A 400 -71.27 -73.17 208.49
C SER A 400 -69.85 -72.71 208.08
N LEU A 401 -69.62 -72.26 206.85
CA LEU A 401 -70.48 -71.28 206.16
C LEU A 401 -71.04 -70.27 207.17
N LEU A 402 -70.13 -69.57 207.86
CA LEU A 402 -70.35 -68.33 208.63
C LEU A 402 -68.97 -67.76 209.06
N GLY A 403 -68.08 -67.50 208.09
CA GLY A 403 -66.70 -67.03 208.33
C GLY A 403 -66.17 -66.08 207.25
N ASP A 404 -65.06 -65.40 207.56
CA ASP A 404 -64.23 -64.47 206.75
C ASP A 404 -64.98 -63.23 206.20
N GLU A 405 -64.87 -61.99 206.70
CA GLU A 405 -64.01 -61.31 207.71
C GLU A 405 -62.58 -60.86 207.26
N LYS A 406 -62.38 -59.52 207.24
CA LYS A 406 -61.12 -58.70 207.26
C LYS A 406 -60.07 -58.94 206.14
N GLY A 407 -59.26 -57.97 205.70
CA GLY A 407 -59.10 -56.56 206.07
C GLY A 407 -57.64 -56.21 206.44
N GLY A 408 -57.02 -55.24 205.74
CA GLY A 408 -55.71 -54.67 206.10
C GLY A 408 -54.65 -54.72 204.98
N GLU A 409 -53.57 -53.95 205.18
CA GLU A 409 -52.24 -54.21 204.61
C GLU A 409 -51.79 -55.61 205.10
N PRO A 410 -51.08 -56.45 204.29
CA PRO A 410 -49.70 -56.13 203.92
C PRO A 410 -49.27 -56.76 202.56
N ALA A 411 -48.09 -57.36 202.54
CA ALA A 411 -47.39 -57.96 201.42
C ALA A 411 -47.83 -59.40 201.08
N GLU A 412 -47.06 -59.99 200.15
CA GLU A 412 -46.71 -61.42 200.05
C GLU A 412 -47.60 -62.37 199.22
N ALA A 413 -47.02 -63.56 198.98
CA ALA A 413 -47.53 -64.71 198.20
C ALA A 413 -47.87 -64.44 196.73
N GLU A 414 -47.12 -64.89 195.70
CA GLU A 414 -46.46 -66.20 195.49
C GLU A 414 -47.44 -67.40 195.40
N LYS A 415 -47.12 -68.56 194.80
CA LYS A 415 -45.81 -69.12 194.39
C LYS A 415 -45.99 -70.24 193.35
N GLN A 416 -44.92 -70.57 192.62
CA GLN A 416 -44.78 -71.77 191.76
C GLN A 416 -45.71 -71.74 190.51
N GLY A 417 -45.36 -72.26 189.33
CA GLY A 417 -44.38 -73.28 188.94
C GLY A 417 -45.07 -74.29 187.99
N ALA A 418 -44.41 -75.21 187.29
CA ALA A 418 -42.98 -75.43 187.11
C ALA A 418 -42.67 -76.38 185.92
N LYS A 419 -41.63 -76.04 185.12
CA LYS A 419 -40.65 -76.94 184.44
C LYS A 419 -41.09 -77.95 183.34
N ARG A 420 -40.54 -77.80 182.11
CA ARG A 420 -39.63 -78.72 181.33
C ARG A 420 -39.40 -78.22 179.84
N SER A 421 -38.14 -78.20 179.28
CA SER A 421 -37.65 -77.75 177.89
C SER A 421 -37.42 -76.21 177.61
N ALA A 422 -36.77 -75.60 176.57
CA ALA A 422 -35.69 -75.79 175.49
C ALA A 422 -35.35 -74.36 174.83
N LYS A 423 -34.54 -73.97 173.78
CA LYS A 423 -33.54 -74.41 172.70
C LYS A 423 -32.71 -73.15 172.16
N PRO A 424 -31.45 -73.23 171.61
CA PRO A 424 -30.63 -72.08 171.05
C PRO A 424 -30.09 -72.22 169.55
N ALA A 425 -28.94 -71.61 169.12
CA ALA A 425 -28.75 -70.43 168.19
C ALA A 425 -27.35 -70.37 167.42
N LEU A 426 -27.08 -69.45 166.43
CA LEU A 426 -25.80 -69.35 165.60
C LEU A 426 -25.46 -67.93 164.92
N ALA A 427 -24.39 -67.75 164.07
CA ALA A 427 -23.86 -66.42 163.56
C ALA A 427 -23.02 -66.37 162.19
N PRO A 428 -22.68 -65.18 161.55
CA PRO A 428 -22.19 -65.01 160.11
C PRO A 428 -21.08 -63.93 159.73
N ALA A 429 -20.79 -63.69 158.40
CA ALA A 429 -20.12 -62.52 157.67
C ALA A 429 -18.54 -62.45 157.46
N LYS A 430 -17.78 -61.62 156.66
CA LYS A 430 -17.75 -60.70 155.41
C LYS A 430 -16.26 -60.15 155.21
N ALA A 431 -15.65 -59.33 154.29
CA ALA A 431 -15.66 -58.70 152.91
C ALA A 431 -14.23 -58.01 152.65
N GLY A 432 -13.70 -57.26 151.63
CA GLY A 432 -13.97 -56.63 150.27
C GLY A 432 -12.76 -55.69 149.78
N GLY A 433 -12.67 -55.11 148.53
CA GLY A 433 -11.52 -54.19 148.08
C GLY A 433 -11.48 -53.58 146.60
N SER A 434 -10.53 -52.64 146.23
CA SER A 434 -10.44 -51.88 144.90
C SER A 434 -9.15 -50.98 144.60
N GLY A 435 -8.86 -50.48 143.34
CA GLY A 435 -7.76 -49.49 142.98
C GLY A 435 -7.60 -48.95 141.49
N THR A 436 -6.76 -47.91 141.14
CA THR A 436 -6.68 -47.18 139.81
C THR A 436 -5.35 -46.39 139.37
N PRO A 437 -5.06 -46.00 138.08
CA PRO A 437 -3.80 -45.34 137.54
C PRO A 437 -3.88 -44.07 136.57
N ALA A 438 -2.76 -43.42 136.08
CA ALA A 438 -2.74 -42.24 135.12
C ALA A 438 -1.43 -41.81 134.29
N GLN A 439 -1.62 -41.23 133.05
CA GLN A 439 -0.85 -40.29 132.11
C GLN A 439 0.72 -40.24 131.91
N ARG A 440 1.25 -39.97 130.65
CA ARG A 440 2.57 -39.31 130.23
C ARG A 440 2.89 -39.28 128.68
N ALA A 441 3.64 -38.29 128.08
CA ALA A 441 4.18 -38.25 126.65
C ALA A 441 5.13 -37.03 126.26
N ARG A 442 5.97 -37.08 125.16
CA ARG A 442 6.66 -35.93 124.42
C ARG A 442 7.41 -36.30 123.07
N ALA A 443 7.95 -35.32 122.27
CA ALA A 443 8.71 -35.48 120.96
C ALA A 443 9.59 -34.25 120.45
N ALA A 444 10.12 -34.27 119.18
CA ALA A 444 10.79 -33.22 118.29
C ALA A 444 12.35 -33.05 118.27
N ALA A 445 13.14 -32.52 117.26
CA ALA A 445 13.07 -32.23 115.78
C ALA A 445 14.43 -31.64 115.16
N THR A 446 14.50 -31.19 113.86
CA THR A 446 15.54 -30.33 113.11
C THR A 446 16.85 -30.96 112.50
N ALA A 447 17.66 -30.42 111.54
CA ALA A 447 17.60 -29.47 110.35
C ALA A 447 18.97 -29.35 109.54
N THR A 448 19.11 -28.50 108.45
CA THR A 448 20.37 -28.04 107.67
C THR A 448 20.68 -28.78 106.31
N LEU A 449 21.13 -28.29 105.10
CA LEU A 449 21.59 -27.03 104.38
C LEU A 449 23.15 -26.85 104.10
N LEU A 450 23.79 -26.21 103.07
CA LEU A 450 23.50 -25.41 101.81
C LEU A 450 24.76 -25.23 100.83
N THR A 451 24.58 -24.64 99.59
CA THR A 451 25.48 -23.72 98.74
C THR A 451 26.56 -24.14 97.65
N ALA A 452 26.59 -23.35 96.54
CA ALA A 452 27.71 -22.84 95.66
C ALA A 452 28.42 -23.66 94.52
N GLU A 453 29.09 -23.11 93.45
CA GLU A 453 28.88 -21.94 92.52
C GLU A 453 29.95 -21.86 91.33
N PHE A 454 29.66 -21.13 90.22
CA PHE A 454 30.55 -20.60 89.12
C PHE A 454 31.23 -21.54 88.06
N PRO A 455 31.76 -21.03 86.89
CA PRO A 455 31.16 -20.11 85.89
C PRO A 455 31.42 -20.45 84.37
N VAL A 456 31.01 -19.51 83.49
CA VAL A 456 30.86 -19.52 82.01
C VAL A 456 32.16 -19.21 81.19
N VAL A 457 32.14 -19.58 79.89
CA VAL A 457 32.98 -19.06 78.77
C VAL A 457 32.09 -18.92 77.50
N ASP A 458 32.41 -17.99 76.58
CA ASP A 458 31.48 -17.40 75.59
C ASP A 458 31.99 -17.38 74.11
N GLY A 459 31.10 -17.09 73.12
CA GLY A 459 31.38 -16.87 71.67
C GLY A 459 30.82 -17.99 70.75
N GLU A 460 29.79 -17.84 69.89
CA GLU A 460 29.22 -16.69 69.13
C GLU A 460 30.12 -16.28 67.92
N ILE A 461 29.67 -16.23 66.64
CA ILE A 461 28.76 -15.23 66.03
C ILE A 461 28.31 -15.63 64.59
N VAL A 462 27.01 -15.47 64.25
CA VAL A 462 26.36 -15.07 62.94
C VAL A 462 26.52 -15.98 61.68
N ASP A 463 25.51 -16.36 60.88
CA ASP A 463 24.40 -15.66 60.14
C ASP A 463 24.90 -14.89 58.87
N ASP A 464 24.18 -14.67 57.74
CA ASP A 464 22.89 -15.17 57.24
C ASP A 464 22.80 -15.06 55.67
N ALA A 465 21.80 -15.75 55.08
CA ALA A 465 20.90 -15.38 53.94
C ALA A 465 21.35 -14.84 52.53
N ASP A 466 20.32 -14.81 51.65
CA ASP A 466 20.13 -14.18 50.31
C ASP A 466 21.06 -14.61 49.13
N ASP A 467 20.60 -15.11 47.97
CA ASP A 467 19.28 -15.28 47.30
C ASP A 467 18.65 -14.03 46.62
N THR A 468 17.74 -14.26 45.64
CA THR A 468 17.06 -13.30 44.71
C THR A 468 17.94 -12.75 43.54
N ASP A 469 17.42 -12.30 42.39
CA ASP A 469 16.04 -12.10 41.91
C ASP A 469 15.90 -12.33 40.36
N ASP A 470 14.70 -12.09 39.81
CA ASP A 470 14.13 -12.72 38.60
C ASP A 470 13.96 -11.83 37.32
N ALA A 471 13.50 -12.47 36.23
CA ALA A 471 12.58 -11.96 35.17
C ALA A 471 13.03 -11.14 33.90
N GLU A 472 12.20 -11.34 32.86
CA GLU A 472 12.15 -10.73 31.50
C GLU A 472 11.49 -9.32 31.49
N THR A 473 11.22 -8.54 30.41
CA THR A 473 10.68 -8.79 29.04
C THR A 473 10.88 -7.55 28.08
N PRO A 474 10.43 -7.53 26.79
CA PRO A 474 10.96 -6.64 25.72
C PRO A 474 9.99 -5.53 25.17
N ALA A 475 10.41 -4.73 24.16
CA ALA A 475 9.53 -4.17 23.09
C ALA A 475 10.20 -3.42 21.89
N ALA A 476 9.65 -3.65 20.68
CA ALA A 476 9.27 -2.71 19.59
C ALA A 476 10.26 -1.86 18.72
N GLU A 477 10.01 -1.94 17.40
CA GLU A 477 10.31 -0.97 16.28
C GLU A 477 9.10 0.02 16.09
N PRO A 478 9.06 1.08 15.21
CA PRO A 478 9.39 1.02 13.75
C PRO A 478 9.78 2.32 12.95
N ALA A 479 10.28 2.10 11.71
CA ALA A 479 10.03 2.80 10.42
C ALA A 479 10.18 4.34 10.18
N ARG A 480 10.96 4.66 9.12
CA ARG A 480 10.78 5.68 8.02
C ARG A 480 12.02 5.56 7.09
N GLU A 481 11.96 5.38 5.78
CA GLU A 481 11.25 6.04 4.67
C GLU A 481 11.73 7.47 4.35
N GLU A 482 12.54 7.61 3.29
CA GLU A 482 12.58 8.78 2.41
C GLU A 482 13.01 8.34 0.99
N ALA A 483 12.62 9.08 -0.05
CA ALA A 483 12.74 8.63 -1.45
C ALA A 483 13.23 9.73 -2.39
N SER A 484 14.02 9.36 -3.42
CA SER A 484 14.30 10.23 -4.57
C SER A 484 14.17 9.46 -5.89
N ALA A 485 13.26 9.94 -6.75
CA ALA A 485 13.03 9.35 -8.06
C ALA A 485 13.59 10.27 -9.16
N SER A 486 14.34 9.70 -10.10
CA SER A 486 14.70 10.35 -11.37
C SER A 486 14.03 9.64 -12.55
N ARG A 487 13.72 10.38 -13.62
CA ARG A 487 12.74 9.98 -14.64
C ARG A 487 13.34 9.76 -16.03
N ARG A 488 12.90 8.65 -16.64
CA ARG A 488 12.55 8.46 -18.07
C ARG A 488 13.61 8.78 -19.14
N THR A 489 14.02 7.74 -19.84
CA THR A 489 14.11 7.75 -21.31
C THR A 489 12.72 7.51 -21.94
N PRO A 490 12.50 7.93 -23.20
CA PRO A 490 11.35 7.51 -24.01
C PRO A 490 11.76 6.57 -25.17
N THR A 491 10.90 5.61 -25.51
CA THR A 491 11.02 4.77 -26.72
C THR A 491 9.64 4.31 -27.19
N ALA A 492 9.48 4.15 -28.51
CA ALA A 492 8.24 3.80 -29.23
C ALA A 492 7.14 4.89 -29.20
#